data_AF-A0A812PZ16-F1
#
_entry.id   AF-A0A812PZ16-F1
#
_cell.length_a   1.000
_cell.length_b   1.000
_cell.length_c   1.000
_cell.angle_alpha   90.00
_cell.angle_beta   90.00
_cell.angle_gamma   90.00
#
_symmetry.space_group_name_H-M   'P 1'
#
loop_
_entity.id
_entity.type
_entity.pdbx_description
1 polymer ?
#
loop_
_entity_poly.entity_id
_entity_poly.type
_entity_poly.pdbx_seq_one_letter_code
_entity_poly.pdbx_strand_id
1 'polypeptide(L)'
;MVFIWVVADDTLVRAKDADKELPMQILRQVPNRWHAVTADRLQPYMSFSYMELAFRYNMQCFNTAIKPAAFKYAFDKHNCRKVLYFDNDIWILQPLTTIIEALDQYRLVVTPHVTQEVPLDGLHQDERTLMLAGQFNFGFIAASKSELTLEFLDWWLNRLRYYGYAEPRKGMHFDQNWGQLMVSYLPQTEYLVLRDPRYNVAYWNLHYRGIHLHMENGVVLYDSEPVVFMHFSGMSDLHKYNLESISPHQNRFKMVDFPELREIVTSYQAMLQKEDAWRWRNVSYNFEYFDDGTSIPMVIRQYYADMMDPEEPFRNDKNLFKELVAHESPFAVHADSGKFSLLDWMLQGAHHLLVEQSGQYLICELVWQVYLHRPDSCLAIGACRY
;
A
#
# COMPACT_ATOMS: atom_id res chain seq x y z
N MET A 1 -15.78 5.45 19.34
CA MET A 1 -14.54 6.20 19.09
C MET A 1 -14.01 5.68 17.76
N VAL A 2 -13.93 6.52 16.72
CA VAL A 2 -13.43 6.12 15.39
C VAL A 2 -11.93 6.36 15.40
N PHE A 3 -11.14 5.30 15.30
CA PHE A 3 -9.68 5.39 15.23
C PHE A 3 -9.29 5.48 13.77
N ILE A 4 -8.74 6.61 13.35
CA ILE A 4 -8.13 6.70 12.03
C ILE A 4 -6.62 6.69 12.23
N TRP A 5 -6.01 5.78 11.48
CA TRP A 5 -4.62 5.39 11.60
C TRP A 5 -3.79 6.19 10.63
N VAL A 6 -2.72 6.79 11.14
CA VAL A 6 -1.65 7.34 10.31
C VAL A 6 -0.39 6.59 10.71
N VAL A 7 0.15 5.82 9.77
CA VAL A 7 1.44 5.14 9.93
C VAL A 7 2.51 6.16 9.58
N ALA A 8 3.24 6.60 10.60
CA ALA A 8 4.41 7.44 10.43
C ALA A 8 5.65 6.70 10.93
N ASP A 9 6.77 6.91 10.27
CA ASP A 9 8.07 6.41 10.69
C ASP A 9 8.71 7.43 11.65
N ASP A 10 9.25 6.97 12.78
CA ASP A 10 9.92 7.81 13.78
C ASP A 10 11.44 7.89 13.58
N THR A 11 11.99 7.18 12.58
CA THR A 11 13.42 7.21 12.22
C THR A 11 13.79 8.51 11.49
N LEU A 12 13.68 9.64 12.21
CA LEU A 12 14.10 10.97 11.76
C LEU A 12 15.63 11.12 11.84
N VAL A 13 16.39 10.25 11.16
CA VAL A 13 17.84 10.28 11.32
C VAL A 13 18.44 11.54 10.65
N ARG A 14 18.11 11.91 9.40
CA ARG A 14 18.64 13.16 8.78
C ARG A 14 17.78 13.78 7.69
N ALA A 15 16.53 14.11 7.99
CA ALA A 15 15.83 15.14 7.24
C ALA A 15 16.45 16.52 7.55
N LYS A 16 16.42 17.52 6.65
CA LYS A 16 16.86 18.90 6.98
C LYS A 16 16.09 19.36 8.23
N ASP A 17 16.60 20.31 9.02
CA ASP A 17 15.92 20.71 10.28
C ASP A 17 14.42 21.07 10.08
N ALA A 18 14.06 21.61 8.92
CA ALA A 18 12.67 21.84 8.51
C ALA A 18 11.84 20.55 8.25
N ASP A 19 12.47 19.50 7.74
CA ASP A 19 11.84 18.21 7.43
C ASP A 19 11.74 17.30 8.67
N LYS A 20 12.51 17.54 9.74
CA LYS A 20 12.32 16.86 11.04
C LYS A 20 11.17 17.45 11.84
N GLU A 21 10.98 18.77 11.74
CA GLU A 21 9.86 19.47 12.33
C GLU A 21 8.53 19.06 11.69
N LEU A 22 8.48 18.81 10.38
CA LEU A 22 7.23 18.57 9.66
C LEU A 22 6.47 17.31 10.14
N PRO A 23 7.04 16.09 10.19
CA PRO A 23 6.36 14.91 10.75
C PRO A 23 5.97 15.07 12.22
N MET A 24 6.82 15.73 13.03
CA MET A 24 6.50 16.00 14.43
C MET A 24 5.40 17.05 14.60
N GLN A 25 5.36 18.08 13.75
CA GLN A 25 4.28 19.06 13.68
C GLN A 25 2.98 18.40 13.24
N ILE A 26 3.05 17.52 12.24
CA ILE A 26 1.94 16.68 11.81
C ILE A 26 1.39 15.91 13.02
N LEU A 27 2.23 15.15 13.72
CA LEU A 27 1.82 14.37 14.90
C LEU A 27 1.22 15.25 16.00
N ARG A 28 1.73 16.48 16.19
CA ARG A 28 1.18 17.47 17.13
C ARG A 28 -0.14 18.09 16.67
N GLN A 29 -0.41 18.12 15.37
CA GLN A 29 -1.61 18.69 14.76
C GLN A 29 -2.70 17.63 14.51
N VAL A 30 -2.38 16.34 14.66
CA VAL A 30 -3.36 15.25 14.63
C VAL A 30 -4.46 15.58 15.64
N PRO A 31 -5.71 15.79 15.22
CA PRO A 31 -6.77 16.22 16.13
C PRO A 31 -6.94 15.18 17.25
N ASN A 32 -7.25 15.60 18.49
CA ASN A 32 -7.34 14.73 19.67
C ASN A 32 -8.22 13.46 19.53
N ARG A 33 -9.09 13.41 18.51
CA ARG A 33 -9.93 12.24 18.17
C ARG A 33 -9.21 11.19 17.30
N TRP A 34 -8.01 11.47 16.84
CA TRP A 34 -7.18 10.63 15.98
C TRP A 34 -5.97 10.13 16.78
N HIS A 35 -5.51 8.93 16.46
CA HIS A 35 -4.34 8.33 17.09
C HIS A 35 -3.34 7.99 16.01
N ALA A 36 -2.17 8.64 16.05
CA ALA A 36 -1.05 8.26 15.21
C ALA A 36 -0.33 7.06 15.82
N VAL A 37 -0.02 6.06 15.00
CA VAL A 37 0.68 4.84 15.43
C VAL A 37 1.85 4.63 14.50
N THR A 38 3.04 4.58 15.07
CA THR A 38 4.29 4.39 14.34
C THR A 38 4.58 2.91 14.09
N ALA A 39 5.39 2.58 13.09
CA ALA A 39 5.61 1.18 12.68
C ALA A 39 6.26 0.31 13.78
N ASP A 40 7.14 0.89 14.61
CA ASP A 40 7.73 0.25 15.79
C ASP A 40 6.66 -0.22 16.80
N ARG A 41 5.54 0.50 16.91
CA ARG A 41 4.42 0.13 17.79
C ARG A 41 3.67 -1.10 17.28
N LEU A 42 3.78 -1.40 15.99
CA LEU A 42 3.21 -2.61 15.38
C LEU A 42 4.13 -3.82 15.51
N GLN A 43 5.43 -3.62 15.77
CA GLN A 43 6.43 -4.69 15.89
C GLN A 43 6.01 -5.85 16.81
N PRO A 44 5.38 -5.65 17.99
CA PRO A 44 4.98 -6.76 18.85
C PRO A 44 3.94 -7.70 18.22
N TYR A 45 3.29 -7.30 17.13
CA TYR A 45 2.30 -8.10 16.41
C TYR A 45 2.86 -8.77 15.15
N MET A 46 4.15 -8.60 14.88
CA MET A 46 4.90 -9.22 13.78
C MET A 46 5.94 -10.18 14.35
N SER A 47 6.04 -11.39 13.79
CA SER A 47 7.07 -12.39 14.15
C SER A 47 8.44 -12.12 13.52
N PHE A 48 8.57 -11.01 12.81
CA PHE A 48 9.72 -10.57 12.04
C PHE A 48 9.85 -9.05 12.18
N SER A 49 11.03 -8.49 11.87
CA SER A 49 11.27 -7.06 11.98
C SER A 49 10.39 -6.26 11.00
N TYR A 50 9.72 -5.19 11.45
CA TYR A 50 9.04 -4.28 10.54
C TYR A 50 10.03 -3.62 9.56
N MET A 51 11.30 -3.48 9.96
CA MET A 51 12.36 -2.95 9.08
C MET A 51 12.68 -3.91 7.94
N GLU A 52 12.59 -5.24 8.16
CA GLU A 52 12.71 -6.23 7.08
C GLU A 52 11.61 -5.98 6.04
N LEU A 53 10.37 -5.79 6.49
CA LEU A 53 9.22 -5.55 5.63
C LEU A 53 9.33 -4.21 4.89
N ALA A 54 9.73 -3.15 5.60
CA ALA A 54 9.92 -1.81 5.05
C ALA A 54 11.06 -1.75 4.02
N PHE A 55 12.12 -2.56 4.19
CA PHE A 55 13.20 -2.66 3.24
C PHE A 55 12.79 -3.46 2.00
N ARG A 56 12.07 -4.57 2.20
CA ARG A 56 11.58 -5.44 1.13
C ARG A 56 10.64 -4.71 0.16
N TYR A 57 9.80 -3.81 0.67
CA TYR A 57 8.72 -3.19 -0.08
C TYR A 57 8.93 -1.70 -0.36
N ASN A 58 8.38 -1.22 -1.48
CA ASN A 58 8.15 0.21 -1.65
C ASN A 58 7.04 0.70 -0.70
N MET A 59 6.86 2.02 -0.62
CA MET A 59 5.87 2.65 0.26
C MET A 59 4.47 2.03 0.16
N GLN A 60 3.97 1.82 -1.06
CA GLN A 60 2.62 1.32 -1.29
C GLN A 60 2.49 -0.13 -0.79
N CYS A 61 3.41 -1.01 -1.18
CA CYS A 61 3.40 -2.41 -0.75
C CYS A 61 3.54 -2.51 0.77
N PHE A 62 4.44 -1.73 1.38
CA PHE A 62 4.63 -1.71 2.83
C PHE A 62 3.38 -1.27 3.58
N ASN A 63 2.75 -0.16 3.17
CA ASN A 63 1.53 0.37 3.78
C ASN A 63 0.39 -0.65 3.75
N THR A 64 0.27 -1.39 2.65
CA THR A 64 -0.73 -2.46 2.56
C THR A 64 -0.38 -3.71 3.37
N ALA A 65 0.91 -4.07 3.46
CA ALA A 65 1.38 -5.28 4.13
C ALA A 65 1.22 -5.25 5.66
N ILE A 66 1.18 -4.07 6.27
CA ILE A 66 1.07 -3.91 7.72
C ILE A 66 -0.37 -3.93 8.25
N LYS A 67 -1.40 -3.91 7.38
CA LYS A 67 -2.82 -3.92 7.79
C LYS A 67 -3.14 -4.98 8.85
N PRO A 68 -2.69 -6.25 8.73
CA PRO A 68 -3.00 -7.26 9.74
C PRO A 68 -2.43 -6.94 11.13
N ALA A 69 -1.20 -6.43 11.19
CA ALA A 69 -0.57 -6.01 12.44
C ALA A 69 -1.31 -4.82 13.06
N ALA A 70 -1.79 -3.88 12.24
CA ALA A 70 -2.60 -2.75 12.69
C ALA A 70 -3.94 -3.21 13.30
N PHE A 71 -4.64 -4.18 12.67
CA PHE A 71 -5.84 -4.79 13.26
C PHE A 71 -5.56 -5.41 14.64
N LYS A 72 -4.48 -6.20 14.75
CA LYS A 72 -4.07 -6.84 16.01
C LYS A 72 -3.75 -5.80 17.09
N TYR A 73 -3.01 -4.74 16.75
CA TYR A 73 -2.76 -3.63 17.66
C TYR A 73 -4.06 -2.98 18.13
N ALA A 74 -5.00 -2.70 17.22
CA ALA A 74 -6.28 -2.09 17.56
C ALA A 74 -7.07 -2.93 18.57
N PHE A 75 -7.12 -4.25 18.33
CA PHE A 75 -7.80 -5.20 19.19
C PHE A 75 -7.16 -5.33 20.56
N ASP A 76 -5.83 -5.25 20.65
CA ASP A 76 -5.09 -5.41 21.90
C ASP A 76 -4.94 -4.08 22.65
N LYS A 77 -4.25 -3.08 22.07
CA LYS A 77 -3.93 -1.82 22.75
C LYS A 77 -5.13 -0.93 23.04
N HIS A 78 -6.10 -0.89 22.13
CA HIS A 78 -7.30 -0.07 22.29
C HIS A 78 -8.51 -0.88 22.77
N ASN A 79 -8.34 -2.18 23.00
CA ASN A 79 -9.42 -3.10 23.36
C ASN A 79 -10.64 -2.99 22.40
N CYS A 80 -10.38 -2.69 21.13
CA CYS A 80 -11.42 -2.59 20.13
C CYS A 80 -12.06 -3.96 19.92
N ARG A 81 -13.39 -4.00 19.79
CA ARG A 81 -14.11 -5.21 19.37
C ARG A 81 -14.35 -5.25 17.86
N LYS A 82 -14.42 -4.09 17.23
CA LYS A 82 -14.71 -3.88 15.81
C LYS A 82 -13.73 -2.85 15.28
N VAL A 83 -13.08 -3.15 14.18
CA VAL A 83 -12.08 -2.29 13.54
C VAL A 83 -12.39 -2.23 12.07
N LEU A 84 -12.38 -1.03 11.50
CA LEU A 84 -12.62 -0.79 10.09
C LEU A 84 -11.36 -0.15 9.53
N TYR A 85 -10.86 -0.69 8.42
CA TYR A 85 -9.79 -0.12 7.65
C TYR A 85 -10.34 0.56 6.40
N PHE A 86 -9.80 1.73 6.09
CA PHE A 86 -10.06 2.49 4.87
C PHE A 86 -8.74 2.99 4.29
N ASP A 87 -8.55 2.85 2.98
CA ASP A 87 -7.50 3.55 2.26
C ASP A 87 -7.71 5.08 2.40
N ASN A 88 -6.61 5.82 2.29
CA ASN A 88 -6.58 7.27 2.50
C ASN A 88 -7.20 8.09 1.36
N ASP A 89 -7.69 7.44 0.31
CA ASP A 89 -8.40 8.01 -0.83
C ASP A 89 -9.89 7.60 -0.87
N ILE A 90 -10.43 7.16 0.27
CA ILE A 90 -11.85 6.90 0.45
C ILE A 90 -12.56 8.11 1.07
N TRP A 91 -13.67 8.52 0.44
CA TRP A 91 -14.59 9.51 0.98
C TRP A 91 -15.79 8.81 1.63
N ILE A 92 -15.86 8.88 2.96
CA ILE A 92 -17.01 8.42 3.75
C ILE A 92 -18.08 9.52 3.75
N LEU A 93 -19.24 9.20 3.20
CA LEU A 93 -20.36 10.13 2.97
C LEU A 93 -21.52 9.92 3.97
N GLN A 94 -21.68 8.72 4.51
CA GLN A 94 -22.77 8.37 5.44
C GLN A 94 -22.27 7.58 6.66
N PRO A 95 -23.09 7.47 7.72
CA PRO A 95 -22.79 6.58 8.85
C PRO A 95 -22.59 5.12 8.42
N LEU A 96 -21.55 4.49 8.97
CA LEU A 96 -21.16 3.10 8.66
C LEU A 96 -21.97 2.06 9.48
N THR A 97 -23.21 2.39 9.86
CA THR A 97 -24.02 1.63 10.81
C THR A 97 -24.20 0.17 10.38
N THR A 98 -24.52 -0.08 9.11
CA THR A 98 -24.70 -1.44 8.56
C THR A 98 -23.44 -2.29 8.70
N ILE A 99 -22.25 -1.73 8.47
CA ILE A 99 -20.98 -2.45 8.63
C ILE A 99 -20.74 -2.76 10.11
N ILE A 100 -20.98 -1.78 10.98
CA ILE A 100 -20.79 -1.94 12.42
C ILE A 100 -21.72 -3.02 12.97
N GLU A 101 -23.00 -3.02 12.59
CA GLU A 101 -23.97 -4.04 12.98
C GLU A 101 -23.63 -5.42 12.40
N ALA A 102 -23.17 -5.47 11.14
CA ALA A 102 -22.73 -6.73 10.52
C ALA A 102 -21.61 -7.39 11.33
N LEU A 103 -20.69 -6.61 11.92
CA LEU A 103 -19.62 -7.14 12.76
C LEU A 103 -20.08 -7.70 14.12
N ASP A 104 -21.36 -7.60 14.50
CA ASP A 104 -21.90 -8.37 15.64
C ASP A 104 -22.08 -9.84 15.28
N GLN A 105 -22.31 -10.14 14.00
CA GLN A 105 -22.53 -11.49 13.49
C GLN A 105 -21.29 -12.06 12.79
N TYR A 106 -20.62 -11.25 11.98
CA TYR A 106 -19.52 -11.66 11.11
C TYR A 106 -18.15 -11.25 11.66
N ARG A 107 -17.12 -12.02 11.32
CA ARG A 107 -15.71 -11.78 11.65
C ARG A 107 -15.06 -10.82 10.70
N LEU A 108 -15.38 -10.94 9.42
CA LEU A 108 -14.88 -10.07 8.36
C LEU A 108 -16.03 -9.53 7.51
N VAL A 109 -15.95 -8.26 7.13
CA VAL A 109 -16.79 -7.64 6.10
C VAL A 109 -15.88 -7.09 5.01
N VAL A 110 -16.13 -7.51 3.78
CA VAL A 110 -15.38 -7.08 2.58
C VAL A 110 -16.34 -6.65 1.48
N THR A 111 -15.83 -5.85 0.55
CA THR A 111 -16.57 -5.43 -0.65
C THR A 111 -15.88 -5.97 -1.91
N PRO A 112 -16.64 -6.55 -2.87
CA PRO A 112 -16.09 -6.95 -4.15
C PRO A 112 -15.76 -5.72 -5.00
N HIS A 113 -14.83 -5.85 -5.95
CA HIS A 113 -14.65 -4.83 -6.98
C HIS A 113 -15.94 -4.70 -7.82
N VAL A 114 -16.45 -5.82 -8.33
CA VAL A 114 -17.65 -5.86 -9.19
C VAL A 114 -18.67 -6.86 -8.67
N THR A 115 -19.96 -6.56 -8.89
CA THR A 115 -21.10 -7.43 -8.58
C THR A 115 -21.94 -7.76 -9.81
N GLN A 116 -21.53 -7.27 -10.98
CA GLN A 116 -22.15 -7.51 -12.27
C GLN A 116 -21.05 -7.78 -13.30
N GLU A 117 -21.43 -8.35 -14.44
CA GLU A 117 -20.52 -8.68 -15.54
C GLU A 117 -19.84 -7.42 -16.11
N VAL A 118 -18.55 -7.54 -16.41
CA VAL A 118 -17.82 -6.48 -17.10
C VAL A 118 -18.00 -6.62 -18.61
N PRO A 119 -18.31 -5.55 -19.37
CA PRO A 119 -18.49 -5.64 -20.81
C PRO A 119 -17.29 -6.23 -21.55
N LEU A 120 -17.55 -7.10 -22.54
CA LEU A 120 -16.54 -7.64 -23.45
C LEU A 120 -16.23 -6.65 -24.58
N ASP A 121 -15.73 -5.48 -24.23
CA ASP A 121 -15.50 -4.33 -25.11
C ASP A 121 -14.02 -4.10 -25.49
N GLY A 122 -13.11 -4.90 -24.93
CA GLY A 122 -11.67 -4.73 -25.10
C GLY A 122 -11.07 -3.58 -24.29
N LEU A 123 -11.84 -2.99 -23.37
CA LEU A 123 -11.40 -1.92 -22.47
C LEU A 123 -11.01 -2.49 -21.10
N HIS A 124 -10.20 -1.73 -20.37
CA HIS A 124 -9.72 -2.04 -19.04
C HIS A 124 -10.39 -1.12 -18.00
N GLN A 125 -10.71 -1.61 -16.81
CA GLN A 125 -10.42 -2.96 -16.29
C GLN A 125 -11.39 -4.02 -16.84
N ASP A 126 -10.90 -5.24 -17.05
CA ASP A 126 -11.71 -6.44 -17.38
C ASP A 126 -11.66 -7.44 -16.21
N GLU A 127 -12.50 -8.48 -16.24
CA GLU A 127 -12.55 -9.49 -15.17
C GLU A 127 -11.22 -10.21 -14.98
N ARG A 128 -10.43 -10.41 -16.04
CA ARG A 128 -9.09 -11.02 -15.95
C ARG A 128 -8.15 -10.14 -15.13
N THR A 129 -8.17 -8.83 -15.36
CA THR A 129 -7.35 -7.89 -14.60
C THR A 129 -7.82 -7.81 -13.14
N LEU A 130 -9.14 -7.86 -12.90
CA LEU A 130 -9.69 -7.96 -11.55
C LEU A 130 -9.31 -9.27 -10.84
N MET A 131 -9.25 -10.40 -11.54
CA MET A 131 -8.79 -11.67 -10.97
C MET A 131 -7.31 -11.61 -10.55
N LEU A 132 -6.46 -10.92 -11.33
CA LEU A 132 -5.06 -10.72 -10.97
C LEU A 132 -4.89 -9.73 -9.81
N ALA A 133 -5.78 -8.73 -9.73
CA ALA A 133 -5.78 -7.76 -8.64
C ALA A 133 -6.33 -8.39 -7.34
N GLY A 134 -7.36 -9.22 -7.43
CA GLY A 134 -8.12 -9.80 -6.32
C GLY A 134 -9.61 -9.46 -6.42
N GLN A 135 -10.49 -10.42 -6.12
CA GLN A 135 -11.94 -10.26 -6.27
C GLN A 135 -12.55 -9.22 -5.31
N PHE A 136 -11.91 -9.02 -4.15
CA PHE A 136 -12.29 -8.01 -3.18
C PHE A 136 -11.32 -6.84 -3.22
N ASN A 137 -11.85 -5.64 -3.01
CA ASN A 137 -11.04 -4.44 -2.88
C ASN A 137 -10.74 -4.21 -1.39
N PHE A 138 -9.47 -4.37 -1.00
CA PHE A 138 -9.06 -4.22 0.40
C PHE A 138 -8.70 -2.78 0.77
N GLY A 139 -9.03 -1.82 -0.09
CA GLY A 139 -9.14 -0.43 0.35
C GLY A 139 -10.21 -0.26 1.41
N PHE A 140 -11.16 -1.21 1.52
CA PHE A 140 -12.00 -1.38 2.69
C PHE A 140 -11.98 -2.84 3.18
N ILE A 141 -11.74 -3.01 4.48
CA ILE A 141 -11.97 -4.28 5.19
C ILE A 141 -12.35 -3.97 6.63
N ALA A 142 -13.35 -4.67 7.15
CA ALA A 142 -13.75 -4.55 8.55
C ALA A 142 -13.62 -5.89 9.25
N ALA A 143 -13.21 -5.86 10.52
CA ALA A 143 -12.97 -7.07 11.30
C ALA A 143 -13.51 -6.94 12.74
N SER A 144 -14.09 -8.01 13.24
CA SER A 144 -14.46 -8.16 14.66
C SER A 144 -13.41 -8.99 15.40
N LYS A 145 -13.10 -8.67 16.64
CA LYS A 145 -12.15 -9.43 17.46
C LYS A 145 -12.72 -10.82 17.78
N SER A 146 -12.07 -11.85 17.30
CA SER A 146 -12.29 -13.26 17.67
C SER A 146 -10.99 -14.04 17.50
N GLU A 147 -10.93 -15.25 18.04
CA GLU A 147 -9.82 -16.18 17.80
C GLU A 147 -9.62 -16.44 16.30
N LEU A 148 -10.70 -16.78 15.59
CA LEU A 148 -10.70 -17.01 14.14
C LEU A 148 -10.19 -15.80 13.34
N THR A 149 -10.56 -14.57 13.73
CA THR A 149 -10.02 -13.35 13.11
C THR A 149 -8.52 -13.26 13.34
N LEU A 150 -8.05 -13.48 14.57
CA LEU A 150 -6.63 -13.37 14.91
C LEU A 150 -5.79 -14.40 14.15
N GLU A 151 -6.27 -15.65 14.04
CA GLU A 151 -5.63 -16.70 13.24
C GLU A 151 -5.53 -16.31 11.76
N PHE A 152 -6.62 -15.78 11.19
CA PHE A 152 -6.60 -15.28 9.81
C PHE A 152 -5.60 -14.14 9.63
N LEU A 153 -5.57 -13.17 10.54
CA LEU A 153 -4.63 -12.04 10.49
C LEU A 153 -3.18 -12.52 10.62
N ASP A 154 -2.89 -13.52 11.44
CA ASP A 154 -1.56 -14.12 11.56
C ASP A 154 -1.14 -14.81 10.26
N TRP A 155 -2.02 -15.63 9.67
CA TRP A 155 -1.77 -16.24 8.37
C TRP A 155 -1.53 -15.19 7.28
N TRP A 156 -2.40 -14.17 7.22
CA TRP A 156 -2.33 -13.13 6.21
C TRP A 156 -1.03 -12.34 6.34
N LEU A 157 -0.66 -11.90 7.55
CA LEU A 157 0.61 -11.21 7.82
C LEU A 157 1.82 -12.05 7.41
N ASN A 158 1.80 -13.36 7.68
CA ASN A 158 2.88 -14.26 7.29
C ASN A 158 3.03 -14.36 5.76
N ARG A 159 1.93 -14.30 5.00
CA ARG A 159 1.99 -14.23 3.52
C ARG A 159 2.47 -12.87 3.04
N LEU A 160 1.98 -11.79 3.65
CA LEU A 160 2.40 -10.42 3.30
C LEU A 160 3.85 -10.14 3.66
N ARG A 161 4.50 -10.93 4.52
CA ARG A 161 5.95 -10.86 4.71
C ARG A 161 6.73 -11.07 3.41
N TYR A 162 6.26 -11.96 2.54
CA TYR A 162 7.00 -12.40 1.36
C TYR A 162 6.32 -12.03 0.05
N TYR A 163 4.98 -11.95 0.01
CA TYR A 163 4.24 -11.97 -1.26
C TYR A 163 3.29 -10.76 -1.45
N GLY A 164 3.43 -9.70 -0.64
CA GLY A 164 2.65 -8.47 -0.73
C GLY A 164 3.07 -7.48 -1.83
N TYR A 165 3.65 -7.96 -2.95
CA TYR A 165 4.14 -7.11 -4.04
C TYR A 165 3.04 -6.66 -5.01
N ALA A 166 3.29 -5.55 -5.70
CA ALA A 166 2.52 -5.10 -6.86
C ALA A 166 3.02 -5.76 -8.17
N GLU A 167 3.00 -7.10 -8.24
CA GLU A 167 3.47 -7.87 -9.40
C GLU A 167 2.39 -8.81 -9.96
N PRO A 168 1.35 -8.28 -10.65
CA PRO A 168 0.19 -9.08 -11.08
C PRO A 168 0.56 -10.29 -11.95
N ARG A 169 1.64 -10.21 -12.73
CA ARG A 169 2.13 -11.30 -13.58
C ARG A 169 2.62 -12.51 -12.79
N LYS A 170 3.03 -12.33 -11.54
CA LYS A 170 3.40 -13.40 -10.60
C LYS A 170 2.22 -13.81 -9.70
N GLY A 171 1.01 -13.31 -9.97
CA GLY A 171 -0.15 -13.53 -9.10
C GLY A 171 -0.07 -12.74 -7.79
N MET A 172 0.71 -11.66 -7.72
CA MET A 172 0.85 -10.82 -6.53
C MET A 172 0.23 -9.45 -6.80
N HIS A 173 -0.68 -9.02 -5.94
CA HIS A 173 -1.22 -7.67 -6.02
C HIS A 173 -1.56 -7.18 -4.62
N PHE A 174 -0.53 -6.60 -3.98
CA PHE A 174 -0.61 -6.05 -2.63
C PHE A 174 -1.17 -7.07 -1.63
N ASP A 175 -1.91 -6.57 -0.65
CA ASP A 175 -2.51 -7.33 0.42
C ASP A 175 -3.75 -8.11 -0.01
N GLN A 176 -4.51 -7.57 -0.96
CA GLN A 176 -5.85 -8.04 -1.30
C GLN A 176 -5.88 -9.40 -2.03
N ASN A 177 -4.87 -9.68 -2.87
CA ASN A 177 -4.80 -10.97 -3.57
C ASN A 177 -4.64 -12.14 -2.60
N TRP A 178 -3.88 -11.95 -1.51
CA TRP A 178 -3.80 -12.94 -0.44
C TRP A 178 -5.03 -12.90 0.45
N GLY A 179 -5.48 -11.70 0.81
CA GLY A 179 -6.61 -11.51 1.71
C GLY A 179 -7.90 -12.16 1.20
N GLN A 180 -8.11 -12.24 -0.11
CA GLN A 180 -9.29 -12.87 -0.69
C GLN A 180 -9.44 -14.36 -0.35
N LEU A 181 -8.34 -15.05 -0.02
CA LEU A 181 -8.38 -16.45 0.41
C LEU A 181 -9.11 -16.66 1.75
N MET A 182 -9.53 -15.58 2.42
CA MET A 182 -10.51 -15.65 3.51
C MET A 182 -11.71 -16.54 3.18
N VAL A 183 -12.19 -16.56 1.93
CA VAL A 183 -13.35 -17.37 1.52
C VAL A 183 -13.07 -18.87 1.52
N SER A 184 -11.79 -19.23 1.45
CA SER A 184 -11.32 -20.62 1.48
C SER A 184 -11.00 -21.09 2.90
N TYR A 185 -10.62 -20.17 3.79
CA TYR A 185 -10.25 -20.49 5.18
C TYR A 185 -11.38 -20.32 6.18
N LEU A 186 -12.32 -19.43 5.91
CA LEU A 186 -13.43 -19.13 6.81
C LEU A 186 -14.72 -19.76 6.27
N PRO A 187 -15.55 -20.38 7.11
CA PRO A 187 -16.89 -20.76 6.67
C PRO A 187 -17.71 -19.51 6.36
N GLN A 188 -18.62 -19.62 5.39
CA GLN A 188 -19.47 -18.51 4.94
C GLN A 188 -20.22 -17.80 6.08
N THR A 189 -20.51 -18.51 7.19
CA THR A 189 -21.17 -17.97 8.38
C THR A 189 -20.33 -16.93 9.14
N GLU A 190 -19.02 -16.88 8.89
CA GLU A 190 -18.07 -16.01 9.60
C GLU A 190 -17.73 -14.75 8.81
N TYR A 191 -18.16 -14.61 7.55
CA TYR A 191 -17.86 -13.41 6.78
C TYR A 191 -19.04 -12.91 5.94
N LEU A 192 -19.05 -11.61 5.70
CA LEU A 192 -20.00 -10.94 4.83
C LEU A 192 -19.28 -10.33 3.63
N VAL A 193 -19.72 -10.72 2.43
CA VAL A 193 -19.41 -9.98 1.21
C VAL A 193 -20.52 -8.95 1.00
N LEU A 194 -20.25 -7.71 1.35
CA LEU A 194 -21.19 -6.59 1.24
C LEU A 194 -21.32 -6.18 -0.23
N ARG A 195 -22.48 -6.47 -0.82
CA ARG A 195 -22.80 -6.21 -2.25
C ARG A 195 -23.69 -4.99 -2.47
N ASP A 196 -23.95 -4.23 -1.41
CA ASP A 196 -24.74 -3.01 -1.50
C ASP A 196 -24.04 -1.99 -2.43
N PRO A 197 -24.71 -1.53 -3.51
CA PRO A 197 -24.08 -0.68 -4.53
C PRO A 197 -23.67 0.70 -4.00
N ARG A 198 -24.17 1.11 -2.83
CA ARG A 198 -23.85 2.37 -2.16
C ARG A 198 -22.46 2.36 -1.49
N TYR A 199 -21.82 1.19 -1.43
CA TYR A 199 -20.52 1.00 -0.80
C TYR A 199 -19.45 0.75 -1.87
N ASN A 200 -18.26 1.30 -1.64
CA ASN A 200 -17.08 1.14 -2.50
C ASN A 200 -17.35 1.44 -3.98
N VAL A 201 -18.04 2.56 -4.22
CA VAL A 201 -18.26 3.09 -5.58
C VAL A 201 -16.95 3.66 -6.11
N ALA A 202 -16.52 3.21 -7.29
CA ALA A 202 -15.22 3.55 -7.87
C ALA A 202 -15.17 3.26 -9.37
N TYR A 203 -14.08 3.64 -10.03
CA TYR A 203 -13.93 3.53 -11.48
C TYR A 203 -14.18 2.10 -12.03
N TRP A 204 -13.87 1.06 -11.26
CA TRP A 204 -14.03 -0.34 -11.68
C TRP A 204 -15.49 -0.81 -11.74
N ASN A 205 -16.44 -0.07 -11.15
CA ASN A 205 -17.87 -0.44 -11.15
C ASN A 205 -18.79 0.59 -11.84
N LEU A 206 -18.24 1.62 -12.48
CA LEU A 206 -19.04 2.66 -13.14
C LEU A 206 -19.86 2.16 -14.35
N HIS A 207 -19.51 1.02 -14.98
CA HIS A 207 -20.27 0.48 -16.13
C HIS A 207 -21.72 0.16 -15.79
N TYR A 208 -22.00 -0.22 -14.54
CA TYR A 208 -23.38 -0.49 -14.09
C TYR A 208 -23.82 0.42 -12.94
N ARG A 209 -22.89 1.12 -12.24
CA ARG A 209 -23.27 2.06 -11.17
C ARG A 209 -23.34 3.50 -11.62
N GLY A 210 -22.57 3.90 -12.64
CA GLY A 210 -22.35 5.30 -12.99
C GLY A 210 -23.64 6.04 -13.33
N ILE A 211 -24.53 5.42 -14.08
CA ILE A 211 -25.81 6.01 -14.50
C ILE A 211 -26.82 6.23 -13.36
N HIS A 212 -26.61 5.57 -12.22
CA HIS A 212 -27.47 5.69 -11.04
C HIS A 212 -26.97 6.78 -10.09
N LEU A 213 -25.75 7.29 -10.31
CA LEU A 213 -25.12 8.26 -9.44
C LEU A 213 -25.53 9.68 -9.81
N HIS A 214 -25.94 10.44 -8.82
CA HIS A 214 -26.14 11.87 -8.94
C HIS A 214 -25.94 12.57 -7.60
N MET A 215 -25.79 13.88 -7.63
CA MET A 215 -25.77 14.70 -6.42
C MET A 215 -27.07 15.49 -6.31
N GLU A 216 -27.70 15.43 -5.15
CA GLU A 216 -28.89 16.20 -4.82
C GLU A 216 -28.69 16.88 -3.47
N ASN A 217 -28.83 18.21 -3.40
CA ASN A 217 -28.69 18.98 -2.16
C ASN A 217 -27.37 18.71 -1.39
N GLY A 218 -26.27 18.45 -2.12
CA GLY A 218 -24.96 18.14 -1.54
C GLY A 218 -24.81 16.71 -1.02
N VAL A 219 -25.79 15.83 -1.29
CA VAL A 219 -25.74 14.40 -0.96
C VAL A 219 -25.54 13.60 -2.25
N VAL A 220 -24.58 12.68 -2.24
CA VAL A 220 -24.38 11.75 -3.34
C VAL A 220 -25.36 10.59 -3.19
N LEU A 221 -26.17 10.34 -4.21
CA LEU A 221 -27.20 9.31 -4.25
C LEU A 221 -26.84 8.23 -5.28
N TYR A 222 -27.26 7.00 -4.98
CA TYR A 222 -27.40 5.89 -5.92
C TYR A 222 -28.90 5.61 -6.02
N ASP A 223 -29.50 5.90 -7.17
CA ASP A 223 -30.96 6.01 -7.29
C ASP A 223 -31.53 6.93 -6.19
N SER A 224 -32.43 6.46 -5.34
CA SER A 224 -33.02 7.26 -4.25
C SER A 224 -32.28 7.16 -2.91
N GLU A 225 -31.20 6.38 -2.84
CA GLU A 225 -30.54 6.05 -1.58
C GLU A 225 -29.15 6.69 -1.48
N PRO A 226 -28.73 7.18 -0.30
CA PRO A 226 -27.45 7.85 -0.17
C PRO A 226 -26.26 6.89 -0.27
N VAL A 227 -25.26 7.27 -1.08
CA VAL A 227 -23.98 6.57 -1.19
C VAL A 227 -23.24 6.66 0.15
N VAL A 228 -22.72 5.54 0.63
CA VAL A 228 -22.11 5.45 1.96
C VAL A 228 -20.62 5.78 1.91
N PHE A 229 -19.89 5.22 0.96
CA PHE A 229 -18.52 5.67 0.68
C PHE A 229 -18.09 5.41 -0.77
N MET A 230 -17.23 6.30 -1.26
CA MET A 230 -16.63 6.24 -2.60
C MET A 230 -15.12 6.10 -2.48
N HIS A 231 -14.50 5.37 -3.41
CA HIS A 231 -13.06 5.13 -3.43
C HIS A 231 -12.44 5.77 -4.68
N PHE A 232 -11.60 6.78 -4.46
CA PHE A 232 -10.98 7.60 -5.51
C PHE A 232 -9.57 7.11 -5.88
N SER A 233 -9.42 5.79 -6.05
CA SER A 233 -8.14 5.13 -6.30
C SER A 233 -7.41 5.68 -7.53
N GLY A 234 -6.18 6.16 -7.30
CA GLY A 234 -5.31 6.77 -8.32
C GLY A 234 -5.76 8.17 -8.77
N MET A 235 -6.84 8.73 -8.24
CA MET A 235 -7.33 10.05 -8.66
C MET A 235 -6.35 11.16 -8.29
N SER A 236 -5.67 11.04 -7.16
CA SER A 236 -4.68 12.03 -6.75
C SER A 236 -3.53 12.12 -7.76
N ASP A 237 -3.22 11.06 -8.50
CA ASP A 237 -2.16 11.02 -9.52
C ASP A 237 -2.52 11.78 -10.81
N LEU A 238 -3.79 12.13 -10.98
CA LEU A 238 -4.26 12.91 -12.14
C LEU A 238 -4.01 14.42 -11.98
N HIS A 239 -3.37 14.84 -10.89
CA HIS A 239 -3.18 16.23 -10.52
C HIS A 239 -2.07 16.93 -11.32
N LYS A 240 -2.38 17.21 -12.59
CA LYS A 240 -1.94 18.41 -13.34
C LYS A 240 -2.52 18.55 -14.76
N TYR A 241 -3.16 17.55 -15.36
CA TYR A 241 -3.42 17.62 -16.82
C TYR A 241 -4.76 17.08 -17.35
N ASN A 242 -5.63 16.43 -16.55
CA ASN A 242 -6.83 15.87 -17.18
C ASN A 242 -8.04 15.66 -16.26
N LEU A 243 -8.87 16.70 -16.12
CA LEU A 243 -10.22 16.56 -15.56
C LEU A 243 -11.14 15.69 -16.42
N GLU A 244 -10.72 15.22 -17.60
CA GLU A 244 -11.48 14.23 -18.36
C GLU A 244 -11.18 12.79 -17.92
N SER A 245 -10.12 12.54 -17.15
CA SER A 245 -9.80 11.19 -16.64
C SER A 245 -10.39 10.97 -15.26
N ILE A 246 -10.90 9.76 -15.01
CA ILE A 246 -11.42 9.33 -13.70
C ILE A 246 -10.32 8.66 -12.85
N SER A 247 -9.47 7.85 -13.47
CA SER A 247 -8.35 7.15 -12.82
C SER A 247 -7.29 6.79 -13.87
N PRO A 248 -5.98 6.79 -13.53
CA PRO A 248 -4.92 6.33 -14.44
C PRO A 248 -4.97 4.81 -14.68
N HIS A 249 -5.77 4.06 -13.91
CA HIS A 249 -5.83 2.59 -13.95
C HIS A 249 -6.95 2.04 -14.86
N GLN A 250 -7.56 2.86 -15.72
CA GLN A 250 -8.65 2.44 -16.60
C GLN A 250 -8.64 3.24 -17.90
N ASN A 251 -9.28 2.72 -18.94
CA ASN A 251 -9.44 3.41 -20.23
C ASN A 251 -10.88 3.35 -20.78
N ARG A 252 -11.85 2.91 -19.98
CA ARG A 252 -13.24 2.74 -20.39
C ARG A 252 -14.05 4.04 -20.32
N PHE A 253 -13.77 4.85 -19.31
CA PHE A 253 -14.60 6.00 -18.98
C PHE A 253 -13.79 7.29 -18.94
N LYS A 254 -14.46 8.36 -19.34
CA LYS A 254 -14.06 9.75 -19.18
C LYS A 254 -15.11 10.47 -18.35
N MET A 255 -14.74 11.62 -17.79
CA MET A 255 -15.69 12.44 -17.01
C MET A 255 -16.88 12.92 -17.85
N VAL A 256 -16.73 13.08 -19.17
CA VAL A 256 -17.86 13.41 -20.07
C VAL A 256 -18.91 12.30 -20.18
N ASP A 257 -18.55 11.04 -19.92
CA ASP A 257 -19.49 9.92 -20.00
C ASP A 257 -20.48 9.90 -18.83
N PHE A 258 -20.16 10.62 -17.75
CA PHE A 258 -20.99 10.74 -16.55
C PHE A 258 -21.00 12.20 -16.06
N PRO A 259 -21.83 13.08 -16.67
CA PRO A 259 -21.94 14.48 -16.27
C PRO A 259 -22.15 14.67 -14.76
N GLU A 260 -22.91 13.79 -14.14
CA GLU A 260 -23.25 13.78 -12.71
C GLU A 260 -22.03 13.45 -11.82
N LEU A 261 -21.09 12.63 -12.31
CA LEU A 261 -19.83 12.37 -11.60
C LEU A 261 -18.95 13.62 -11.53
N ARG A 262 -19.08 14.56 -12.48
CA ARG A 262 -18.26 15.78 -12.48
C ARG A 262 -18.46 16.59 -11.21
N GLU A 263 -19.69 16.75 -10.76
CA GLU A 263 -19.98 17.51 -9.55
C GLU A 263 -19.41 16.83 -8.30
N ILE A 264 -19.52 15.49 -8.23
CA ILE A 264 -18.99 14.67 -7.14
C ILE A 264 -17.46 14.75 -7.07
N VAL A 265 -16.78 14.55 -8.21
CA VAL A 265 -15.32 14.60 -8.31
C VAL A 265 -14.80 16.01 -8.00
N THR A 266 -15.47 17.05 -8.50
CA THR A 266 -15.11 18.45 -8.21
C THR A 266 -15.24 18.74 -6.72
N SER A 267 -16.29 18.22 -6.06
CA SER A 267 -16.48 18.36 -4.62
C SER A 267 -15.37 17.67 -3.83
N TYR A 268 -14.99 16.44 -4.22
CA TYR A 268 -13.87 15.73 -3.60
C TYR A 268 -12.54 16.48 -3.75
N GLN A 269 -12.23 16.97 -4.95
CA GLN A 269 -11.03 17.76 -5.21
C GLN A 269 -11.01 19.07 -4.41
N ALA A 270 -12.14 19.76 -4.30
CA ALA A 270 -12.25 20.98 -3.50
C ALA A 270 -11.96 20.73 -2.02
N MET A 271 -12.40 19.59 -1.47
CA MET A 271 -12.04 19.19 -0.10
C MET A 271 -10.53 18.93 0.03
N LEU A 272 -9.93 18.19 -0.90
CA LEU A 272 -8.48 17.94 -0.89
C LEU A 272 -7.67 19.24 -0.97
N GLN A 273 -8.10 20.20 -1.78
CA GLN A 273 -7.47 21.53 -1.87
C GLN A 273 -7.63 22.33 -0.58
N LYS A 274 -8.84 22.32 0.01
CA LYS A 274 -9.13 23.04 1.26
C LYS A 274 -8.26 22.55 2.42
N GLU A 275 -8.00 21.26 2.50
CA GLU A 275 -7.18 20.63 3.54
C GLU A 275 -5.67 20.58 3.20
N ASP A 276 -5.25 21.22 2.09
CA ASP A 276 -3.87 21.20 1.59
C ASP A 276 -3.30 19.76 1.50
N ALA A 277 -4.13 18.82 1.00
CA ALA A 277 -3.79 17.40 0.93
C ALA A 277 -2.51 17.14 0.11
N TRP A 278 -2.17 18.06 -0.80
CA TRP A 278 -0.98 17.98 -1.65
C TRP A 278 0.33 18.16 -0.88
N ARG A 279 0.32 18.86 0.25
CA ARG A 279 1.50 18.99 1.12
C ARG A 279 2.05 17.63 1.52
N TRP A 280 1.19 16.63 1.74
CA TRP A 280 1.56 15.29 2.15
C TRP A 280 2.35 14.51 1.09
N ARG A 281 2.19 14.85 -0.19
CA ARG A 281 2.98 14.24 -1.28
C ARG A 281 4.44 14.68 -1.28
N ASN A 282 4.74 15.81 -0.65
CA ASN A 282 6.11 16.33 -0.56
C ASN A 282 6.85 15.81 0.68
N VAL A 283 6.17 15.03 1.54
CA VAL A 283 6.82 14.38 2.68
C VAL A 283 7.63 13.19 2.16
N SER A 284 8.94 13.21 2.44
CA SER A 284 9.83 12.13 2.03
C SER A 284 9.49 10.83 2.76
N TYR A 285 9.51 9.71 2.03
CA TYR A 285 9.37 8.38 2.61
C TYR A 285 10.77 7.89 3.05
N ASN A 286 11.06 7.93 4.35
CA ASN A 286 12.42 7.70 4.87
C ASN A 286 12.97 6.31 4.56
N PHE A 287 12.11 5.29 4.47
CA PHE A 287 12.54 3.94 4.08
C PHE A 287 13.01 3.85 2.61
N GLU A 288 12.99 4.93 1.81
CA GLU A 288 13.63 4.97 0.48
C GLU A 288 15.15 5.09 0.53
N TYR A 289 15.75 5.32 1.69
CA TYR A 289 17.17 5.61 1.82
C TYR A 289 17.85 4.70 2.86
N PHE A 290 19.13 4.39 2.63
CA PHE A 290 20.01 3.90 3.68
C PHE A 290 20.26 5.01 4.72
N ASP A 291 20.81 4.65 5.88
CA ASP A 291 21.05 5.57 7.00
C ASP A 291 21.98 6.75 6.65
N ASP A 292 22.80 6.64 5.60
CA ASP A 292 23.66 7.71 5.09
C ASP A 292 22.97 8.64 4.07
N GLY A 293 21.71 8.37 3.71
CA GLY A 293 20.93 9.10 2.72
C GLY A 293 21.08 8.60 1.28
N THR A 294 21.84 7.52 1.04
CA THR A 294 21.89 6.87 -0.28
C THR A 294 20.53 6.27 -0.61
N SER A 295 19.96 6.60 -1.77
CA SER A 295 18.68 6.03 -2.21
C SER A 295 18.82 4.52 -2.45
N ILE A 296 17.78 3.76 -2.09
CA ILE A 296 17.69 2.30 -2.22
C ILE A 296 16.88 1.98 -3.50
N PRO A 297 17.53 1.62 -4.62
CA PRO A 297 16.84 1.25 -5.85
C PRO A 297 16.05 -0.05 -5.67
N MET A 298 14.99 -0.24 -6.47
CA MET A 298 14.14 -1.43 -6.41
C MET A 298 14.93 -2.74 -6.56
N VAL A 299 15.97 -2.75 -7.39
CA VAL A 299 16.79 -3.95 -7.60
C VAL A 299 17.52 -4.41 -6.32
N ILE A 300 17.89 -3.49 -5.42
CA ILE A 300 18.48 -3.81 -4.11
C ILE A 300 17.44 -4.44 -3.20
N ARG A 301 16.22 -3.87 -3.17
CA ARG A 301 15.11 -4.42 -2.40
C ARG A 301 14.76 -5.82 -2.87
N GLN A 302 14.74 -6.04 -4.19
CA GLN A 302 14.49 -7.34 -4.79
C GLN A 302 15.60 -8.33 -4.46
N TYR A 303 16.87 -7.92 -4.51
CA TYR A 303 17.97 -8.78 -4.08
C TYR A 303 17.80 -9.20 -2.61
N TYR A 304 17.57 -8.23 -1.71
CA TYR A 304 17.33 -8.53 -0.29
C TYR A 304 16.13 -9.48 -0.12
N ALA A 305 15.06 -9.23 -0.87
CA ALA A 305 13.87 -10.05 -0.90
C ALA A 305 14.16 -11.51 -1.27
N ASP A 306 14.87 -11.74 -2.37
CA ASP A 306 15.20 -13.08 -2.85
C ASP A 306 16.10 -13.83 -1.84
N MET A 307 17.03 -13.11 -1.19
CA MET A 307 17.92 -13.70 -0.18
C MET A 307 17.18 -14.10 1.11
N MET A 308 16.13 -13.36 1.44
CA MET A 308 15.32 -13.58 2.65
C MET A 308 14.12 -14.51 2.42
N ASP A 309 13.72 -14.77 1.17
CA ASP A 309 12.61 -15.67 0.84
C ASP A 309 12.95 -17.11 1.23
N PRO A 310 12.15 -17.82 2.04
CA PRO A 310 12.44 -19.21 2.43
C PRO A 310 12.32 -20.21 1.28
N GLU A 311 11.48 -19.94 0.28
CA GLU A 311 11.15 -20.88 -0.80
C GLU A 311 12.04 -20.70 -2.05
N GLU A 312 12.84 -19.63 -2.13
CA GLU A 312 13.74 -19.40 -3.26
C GLU A 312 14.83 -20.49 -3.39
N PRO A 313 14.77 -21.36 -4.42
CA PRO A 313 15.53 -22.62 -4.43
C PRO A 313 16.94 -22.54 -5.02
N PHE A 314 17.35 -21.43 -5.64
CA PHE A 314 18.57 -21.40 -6.49
C PHE A 314 19.49 -20.19 -6.26
N ARG A 315 19.92 -19.97 -5.00
CA ARG A 315 20.99 -19.01 -4.70
C ARG A 315 22.07 -19.62 -3.82
N ASN A 316 23.22 -19.91 -4.43
CA ASN A 316 24.41 -20.44 -3.73
C ASN A 316 24.95 -19.45 -2.68
N ASP A 317 24.69 -18.15 -2.86
CA ASP A 317 25.12 -17.07 -1.97
C ASP A 317 24.20 -16.88 -0.75
N LYS A 318 23.04 -17.54 -0.68
CA LYS A 318 22.04 -17.34 0.38
C LYS A 318 22.53 -17.68 1.79
N ASN A 319 23.26 -18.79 1.93
CA ASN A 319 23.83 -19.18 3.23
C ASN A 319 24.93 -18.20 3.65
N LEU A 320 25.81 -17.85 2.70
CA LEU A 320 26.89 -16.89 2.93
C LEU A 320 26.35 -15.51 3.30
N PHE A 321 25.26 -15.06 2.67
CA PHE A 321 24.58 -13.82 3.03
C PHE A 321 24.05 -13.84 4.45
N LYS A 322 23.36 -14.91 4.86
CA LYS A 322 22.82 -15.02 6.24
C LYS A 322 23.93 -15.06 7.29
N GLU A 323 25.06 -15.68 6.96
CA GLU A 323 26.23 -15.75 7.83
C GLU A 323 26.96 -14.40 7.92
N LEU A 324 27.20 -13.76 6.78
CA LEU A 324 28.11 -12.61 6.67
C LEU A 324 27.42 -11.26 6.66
N VAL A 325 26.10 -11.16 6.49
CA VAL A 325 25.37 -9.88 6.41
C VAL A 325 24.51 -9.64 7.64
N ALA A 326 24.57 -8.42 8.19
CA ALA A 326 23.70 -7.96 9.27
C ALA A 326 22.31 -7.58 8.74
N HIS A 327 21.53 -8.59 8.34
CA HIS A 327 20.23 -8.39 7.67
C HIS A 327 19.07 -7.93 8.58
N GLU A 328 19.29 -7.85 9.90
CA GLU A 328 18.29 -7.39 10.89
C GLU A 328 18.11 -5.87 10.89
N SER A 329 19.14 -5.13 10.45
CA SER A 329 19.11 -3.67 10.26
C SER A 329 19.49 -3.33 8.81
N PRO A 330 18.62 -3.65 7.83
CA PRO A 330 18.98 -3.62 6.41
C PRO A 330 19.26 -2.20 5.85
N PHE A 331 18.86 -1.16 6.59
CA PHE A 331 19.13 0.24 6.25
C PHE A 331 20.52 0.74 6.71
N ALA A 332 21.16 0.01 7.62
CA ALA A 332 22.45 0.42 8.16
C ALA A 332 23.56 0.32 7.11
N VAL A 333 24.42 1.33 7.06
CA VAL A 333 25.60 1.37 6.19
C VAL A 333 26.84 0.75 6.83
N HIS A 334 26.80 0.56 8.14
CA HIS A 334 27.82 -0.12 8.91
C HIS A 334 27.15 -1.25 9.71
N ALA A 335 27.82 -2.40 9.81
CA ALA A 335 27.37 -3.49 10.65
C ALA A 335 28.20 -3.55 11.93
N ASP A 336 27.56 -3.99 13.02
CA ASP A 336 28.27 -4.32 14.26
C ASP A 336 29.19 -5.54 14.05
N SER A 337 30.26 -5.57 14.84
CA SER A 337 31.44 -6.44 14.74
C SER A 337 31.24 -7.82 14.07
N GLY A 338 31.95 -8.04 12.94
CA GLY A 338 32.15 -9.36 12.32
C GLY A 338 31.25 -9.67 11.11
N LYS A 339 30.23 -8.85 10.85
CA LYS A 339 29.38 -8.94 9.65
C LYS A 339 29.58 -7.72 8.74
N PHE A 340 29.17 -7.83 7.49
CA PHE A 340 29.02 -6.73 6.54
C PHE A 340 27.64 -6.09 6.69
N SER A 341 27.57 -4.78 6.45
CA SER A 341 26.27 -4.16 6.14
C SER A 341 25.76 -4.70 4.81
N LEU A 342 24.46 -4.57 4.54
CA LEU A 342 23.91 -4.94 3.23
C LEU A 342 24.58 -4.16 2.09
N LEU A 343 24.84 -2.87 2.32
CA LEU A 343 25.52 -2.00 1.37
C LEU A 343 26.96 -2.46 1.13
N ASP A 344 27.73 -2.76 2.19
CA ASP A 344 29.10 -3.26 2.07
C ASP A 344 29.14 -4.60 1.33
N TRP A 345 28.22 -5.51 1.66
CA TRP A 345 28.09 -6.80 0.99
C TRP A 345 27.89 -6.63 -0.53
N MET A 346 27.00 -5.72 -0.92
CA MET A 346 26.73 -5.44 -2.33
C MET A 346 27.95 -4.82 -3.04
N LEU A 347 28.72 -3.97 -2.35
CA LEU A 347 29.89 -3.31 -2.91
C LEU A 347 31.12 -4.23 -3.00
N GLN A 348 31.30 -5.14 -2.03
CA GLN A 348 32.47 -6.02 -1.95
C GLN A 348 32.36 -7.28 -2.84
N GLY A 349 31.13 -7.74 -3.16
CA GLY A 349 30.86 -9.02 -3.83
C GLY A 349 30.27 -8.93 -5.25
N ALA A 350 30.47 -7.81 -5.93
CA ALA A 350 29.87 -7.46 -7.23
C ALA A 350 30.01 -8.50 -8.37
N HIS A 351 30.81 -9.54 -8.24
CA HIS A 351 31.12 -10.49 -9.32
C HIS A 351 29.99 -11.50 -9.63
N HIS A 352 28.95 -11.59 -8.81
CA HIS A 352 27.89 -12.61 -8.95
C HIS A 352 26.76 -12.22 -9.93
N LEU A 353 26.71 -10.97 -10.40
CA LEU A 353 25.65 -10.44 -11.26
C LEU A 353 26.25 -9.49 -12.31
N LEU A 354 27.17 -10.01 -13.13
CA LEU A 354 27.75 -9.28 -14.25
C LEU A 354 26.71 -9.19 -15.37
N VAL A 355 26.35 -7.96 -15.77
CA VAL A 355 25.51 -7.70 -16.95
C VAL A 355 26.33 -6.89 -17.95
N GLU A 356 26.20 -7.21 -19.24
CA GLU A 356 26.93 -6.53 -20.32
C GLU A 356 26.29 -5.17 -20.61
N GLN A 357 26.96 -4.08 -20.20
CA GLN A 357 26.63 -2.72 -20.63
C GLN A 357 27.71 -2.20 -21.57
N SER A 358 27.44 -2.32 -22.88
CA SER A 358 28.10 -1.58 -23.97
C SER A 358 29.62 -1.33 -23.80
N GLY A 359 30.43 -2.38 -23.89
CA GLY A 359 31.90 -2.27 -23.89
C GLY A 359 32.60 -3.40 -23.14
N GLN A 360 33.95 -3.41 -23.20
CA GLN A 360 34.84 -4.45 -22.61
C GLN A 360 34.81 -4.56 -21.07
N TYR A 361 33.90 -3.87 -20.36
CA TYR A 361 33.85 -3.86 -18.91
C TYR A 361 32.48 -4.35 -18.42
N LEU A 362 32.49 -5.47 -17.69
CA LEU A 362 31.33 -5.99 -16.99
C LEU A 362 31.30 -5.38 -15.58
N ILE A 363 30.25 -4.65 -15.25
CA ILE A 363 30.01 -4.08 -13.91
C ILE A 363 28.75 -4.76 -13.35
N CYS A 364 28.73 -5.02 -12.05
CA CYS A 364 27.54 -5.52 -11.38
C CYS A 364 26.39 -4.53 -11.51
N GLU A 365 25.23 -4.99 -11.98
CA GLU A 365 24.04 -4.14 -12.11
C GLU A 365 23.67 -3.49 -10.76
N LEU A 366 23.76 -4.23 -9.65
CA LEU A 366 23.50 -3.69 -8.32
C LEU A 366 24.47 -2.57 -7.95
N VAL A 367 25.78 -2.77 -8.13
CA VAL A 367 26.80 -1.75 -7.80
C VAL A 367 26.63 -0.52 -8.67
N TRP A 368 26.30 -0.71 -9.95
CA TRP A 368 26.05 0.40 -10.86
C TRP A 368 24.82 1.21 -10.43
N GLN A 369 23.72 0.54 -10.09
CA GLN A 369 22.52 1.22 -9.58
C GLN A 369 22.80 1.94 -8.26
N VAL A 370 23.55 1.35 -7.32
CA VAL A 370 23.99 2.06 -6.09
C VAL A 370 24.80 3.30 -6.44
N TYR A 371 25.83 3.16 -7.29
CA TYR A 371 26.73 4.24 -7.66
C TYR A 371 26.00 5.41 -8.30
N LEU A 372 25.07 5.15 -9.22
CA LEU A 372 24.26 6.17 -9.88
C LEU A 372 23.34 6.95 -8.91
N HIS A 373 23.00 6.37 -7.77
CA HIS A 373 22.06 6.94 -6.81
C HIS A 373 22.74 7.56 -5.57
N ARG A 374 24.08 7.63 -5.55
CA ARG A 374 24.80 8.30 -4.46
C ARG A 374 24.74 9.83 -4.58
N PRO A 375 24.59 10.56 -3.46
CA PRO A 375 24.49 12.04 -3.47
C PRO A 375 25.70 12.76 -4.08
N ASP A 376 26.88 12.14 -4.04
CA ASP A 376 28.16 12.66 -4.53
C ASP A 376 28.53 12.17 -5.94
N SER A 377 27.67 11.37 -6.58
CA SER A 377 27.92 10.88 -7.93
C SER A 377 27.73 12.01 -8.96
N CYS A 378 28.84 12.43 -9.59
CA CYS A 378 28.88 13.55 -10.55
C CYS A 378 28.09 13.33 -11.87
N LEU A 379 27.35 12.24 -12.02
CA LEU A 379 26.57 11.92 -13.22
C LEU A 379 25.06 12.22 -13.08
N ALA A 380 24.59 12.61 -11.89
CA ALA A 380 23.17 12.90 -11.65
C ALA A 380 22.66 14.22 -12.27
N ILE A 381 23.50 14.95 -13.02
CA ILE A 381 23.09 16.17 -13.73
C ILE A 381 23.60 16.12 -15.18
N GLY A 382 22.75 15.65 -16.09
CA GLY A 382 22.82 16.01 -17.50
C GLY A 382 23.02 14.87 -18.50
N ALA A 383 22.04 14.78 -19.41
CA ALA A 383 22.10 14.20 -20.76
C ALA A 383 22.11 12.67 -20.90
N CYS A 384 20.95 12.11 -21.25
CA CYS A 384 20.76 11.51 -22.57
C CYS A 384 19.26 11.36 -22.87
N ARG A 385 18.75 12.23 -23.75
CA ARG A 385 17.56 11.93 -24.56
C ARG A 385 18.00 10.88 -25.58
N TYR A 386 17.29 9.77 -25.66
CA TYR A 386 16.91 9.11 -26.91
C TYR A 386 15.51 8.54 -26.75
#